data_AF-C6ADN0-F1
#
_entry.id   AF-C6ADN0-F1
#
_cell.length_a   1.000
_cell.length_b   1.000
_cell.length_c   1.000
_cell.angle_alpha   90.00
_cell.angle_beta   90.00
_cell.angle_gamma   90.00
#
_symmetry.space_group_name_H-M   'P 1'
#
loop_
_entity.id
_entity.type
_entity.pdbx_description
1 polymer ?
#
loop_
_entity_poly.entity_id
_entity_poly.type
_entity_poly.pdbx_seq_one_letter_code
_entity_poly.pdbx_strand_id
1 'polypeptide(L)'
;MSDIYDWSLTADQNANSDSIINWAEGQPPSSVNDSARVMMQRIREYLADNGGSLDSKFIVNGKEQTTSITLTTVSPIAKYKNDIIIRFKARGMNIGTTTINMNNIGAKPLYKATSTGIVPLTGGELQMGGIYEIVYNDGISTKGLDGWYLLNPTPIPPPKVETFPCGFIATFAMQEVPNGWLLCDGATYERKDYPQLFKAIGDKWGKNSDTTFKVPDFRGMFLRGFDNGRGLDRSRKFADIQQDCLKSHTHACSVESAGQHAHNFQYAGVGWSANDIGRRNPNYHYQTLTGITEPAGMHTHKITLSSTGEAETRPVNATVVYAIKS
;
A
#
# COMPACT_ATOMS: atom_id res chain seq x y z
N MET A 1 -38.65 -31.28 -27.90
CA MET A 1 -39.41 -30.18 -27.26
C MET A 1 -38.83 -28.90 -27.79
N SER A 2 -39.67 -27.95 -28.19
CA SER A 2 -39.20 -26.61 -28.57
C SER A 2 -38.79 -25.82 -27.33
N ASP A 3 -37.97 -24.79 -27.51
CA ASP A 3 -37.65 -23.79 -26.49
C ASP A 3 -37.66 -22.36 -27.07
N ILE A 4 -37.40 -21.36 -26.24
CA ILE A 4 -37.46 -19.94 -26.65
C ILE A 4 -36.45 -19.58 -27.75
N TYR A 5 -35.37 -20.36 -27.90
CA TYR A 5 -34.36 -20.20 -28.95
C TYR A 5 -34.77 -20.89 -30.28
N ASP A 6 -35.93 -21.56 -30.32
CA ASP A 6 -36.57 -22.02 -31.56
C ASP A 6 -37.53 -21.00 -32.17
N TRP A 7 -37.88 -19.93 -31.45
CA TRP A 7 -38.87 -18.96 -31.91
C TRP A 7 -38.33 -18.08 -33.04
N SER A 8 -39.19 -17.77 -34.00
CA SER A 8 -38.89 -16.90 -35.13
C SER A 8 -38.89 -15.43 -34.70
N LEU A 9 -38.03 -14.63 -35.33
CA LEU A 9 -38.10 -13.17 -35.26
C LEU A 9 -39.28 -12.61 -36.06
N THR A 10 -39.93 -13.43 -36.89
CA THR A 10 -41.12 -13.06 -37.67
C THR A 10 -42.38 -13.56 -36.95
N ALA A 11 -43.26 -12.64 -36.56
CA ALA A 11 -44.38 -12.95 -35.68
C ALA A 11 -45.37 -13.98 -36.25
N ASP A 12 -45.66 -13.91 -37.55
CA ASP A 12 -46.57 -14.81 -38.27
C ASP A 12 -46.06 -16.27 -38.33
N GLN A 13 -44.75 -16.47 -38.23
CA GLN A 13 -44.14 -17.80 -38.22
C GLN A 13 -44.22 -18.48 -36.85
N ASN A 14 -44.57 -17.76 -35.78
CA ASN A 14 -44.59 -18.29 -34.42
C ASN A 14 -45.86 -19.03 -34.01
N ALA A 15 -46.87 -19.09 -34.88
CA ALA A 15 -48.14 -19.72 -34.56
C ALA A 15 -48.01 -21.18 -34.07
N ASN A 16 -46.98 -21.89 -34.55
CA ASN A 16 -46.67 -23.28 -34.19
C ASN A 16 -45.18 -23.52 -33.86
N SER A 17 -44.40 -22.47 -33.56
CA SER A 17 -42.96 -22.61 -33.28
C SER A 17 -42.68 -23.39 -31.98
N ASP A 18 -43.60 -23.35 -31.03
CA ASP A 18 -43.55 -24.15 -29.82
C ASP A 18 -44.72 -25.12 -29.78
N SER A 19 -44.43 -26.42 -29.71
CA SER A 19 -45.43 -27.49 -29.67
C SER A 19 -46.47 -27.36 -28.55
N ILE A 20 -46.18 -26.58 -27.50
CA ILE A 20 -47.09 -26.35 -26.37
C ILE A 20 -47.70 -24.94 -26.33
N ILE A 21 -47.44 -24.11 -27.36
CA ILE A 21 -48.03 -22.78 -27.50
C ILE A 21 -48.74 -22.71 -28.86
N ASN A 22 -50.05 -22.45 -28.83
CA ASN A 22 -50.86 -22.30 -30.04
C ASN A 22 -51.41 -20.87 -30.14
N TRP A 23 -50.95 -20.15 -31.17
CA TRP A 23 -51.44 -18.81 -31.50
C TRP A 23 -52.18 -18.75 -32.84
N ALA A 24 -52.76 -19.85 -33.29
CA ALA A 24 -53.58 -19.86 -34.50
C ALA A 24 -54.78 -18.90 -34.38
N GLU A 25 -55.24 -18.35 -35.51
CA GLU A 25 -56.44 -17.52 -35.53
C GLU A 25 -57.71 -18.33 -35.25
N GLY A 26 -58.71 -17.69 -34.63
CA GLY A 26 -60.01 -18.33 -34.34
C GLY A 26 -60.02 -19.32 -33.18
N GLN A 27 -58.97 -19.33 -32.35
CA GLN A 27 -58.88 -20.23 -31.18
C GLN A 27 -59.92 -19.90 -30.10
N PRO A 28 -60.42 -20.91 -29.36
CA PRO A 28 -61.29 -20.65 -28.22
C PRO A 28 -60.53 -19.86 -27.14
N PRO A 29 -61.21 -18.99 -26.36
CA PRO A 29 -60.54 -18.20 -25.32
C PRO A 29 -59.73 -19.02 -24.30
N SER A 30 -60.11 -20.28 -24.04
CA SER A 30 -59.34 -21.19 -23.16
C SER A 30 -57.96 -21.52 -23.72
N SER A 31 -57.87 -21.81 -25.02
CA SER A 31 -56.62 -22.12 -25.73
C SER A 31 -55.65 -20.93 -25.70
N VAL A 32 -56.17 -19.72 -25.89
CA VAL A 32 -55.39 -18.48 -25.74
C VAL A 32 -54.82 -18.34 -24.33
N ASN A 33 -55.62 -18.64 -23.30
CA ASN A 33 -55.17 -18.59 -21.91
C ASN A 33 -54.12 -19.65 -21.59
N ASP A 34 -54.24 -20.87 -22.15
CA ASP A 34 -53.23 -21.92 -22.03
C ASP A 34 -51.91 -21.48 -22.67
N SER A 35 -51.94 -20.98 -23.91
CA SER A 35 -50.77 -20.45 -24.61
C SER A 35 -50.09 -19.32 -23.84
N ALA A 36 -50.88 -18.41 -23.23
CA ALA A 36 -50.33 -17.35 -22.38
C ALA A 36 -49.61 -17.88 -21.13
N ARG A 37 -50.18 -18.89 -20.44
CA ARG A 37 -49.52 -19.54 -19.29
C ARG A 37 -48.20 -20.19 -19.69
N VAL A 38 -48.17 -20.87 -20.82
CA VAL A 38 -46.96 -21.52 -21.32
C VAL A 38 -45.91 -20.49 -21.75
N MET A 39 -46.31 -19.37 -22.35
CA MET A 39 -45.39 -18.26 -22.65
C MET A 39 -44.73 -17.71 -21.37
N MET A 40 -45.49 -17.53 -20.29
CA MET A 40 -44.93 -17.15 -18.99
C MET A 40 -43.92 -18.19 -18.47
N GLN A 41 -44.19 -19.48 -18.66
CA GLN A 41 -43.25 -20.56 -18.35
C GLN A 41 -41.94 -20.42 -19.15
N ARG A 42 -42.01 -20.24 -20.47
CA ARG A 42 -40.80 -20.08 -21.32
C ARG A 42 -39.95 -18.88 -20.95
N ILE A 43 -40.59 -17.76 -20.61
CA ILE A 43 -39.87 -16.58 -20.09
C ILE A 43 -39.18 -16.91 -18.77
N ARG A 44 -39.82 -17.67 -17.88
CA ARG A 44 -39.22 -18.08 -16.61
C ARG A 44 -38.05 -19.04 -16.79
N GLU A 45 -38.12 -19.95 -17.77
CA GLU A 45 -37.02 -20.83 -18.18
C GLU A 45 -35.83 -20.02 -18.70
N TYR A 46 -36.08 -19.07 -19.62
CA TYR A 46 -35.05 -18.15 -20.13
C TYR A 46 -34.36 -17.37 -19.01
N LEU A 47 -35.13 -16.83 -18.05
CA LEU A 47 -34.59 -16.14 -16.89
C LEU A 47 -33.79 -17.07 -15.96
N ALA A 48 -34.16 -18.36 -15.86
CA ALA A 48 -33.40 -19.33 -15.07
C ALA A 48 -32.02 -19.59 -15.68
N ASP A 49 -31.98 -19.74 -17.00
CA ASP A 49 -30.76 -20.04 -17.74
C ASP A 49 -29.80 -18.84 -17.82
N ASN A 50 -30.35 -17.63 -17.81
CA ASN A 50 -29.59 -16.36 -17.83
C ASN A 50 -29.41 -15.73 -16.44
N GLY A 51 -29.92 -16.36 -15.39
CA GLY A 51 -29.89 -15.82 -14.02
C GLY A 51 -28.57 -16.02 -13.28
N GLY A 52 -27.64 -16.81 -13.82
CA GLY A 52 -26.36 -17.11 -13.15
C GLY A 52 -26.45 -18.20 -12.08
N SER A 53 -27.63 -18.80 -11.88
CA SER A 53 -27.88 -19.82 -10.85
C SER A 53 -27.72 -21.26 -11.35
N LEU A 54 -27.38 -21.46 -12.62
CA LEU A 54 -27.19 -22.79 -13.18
C LEU A 54 -26.06 -23.53 -12.45
N ASP A 55 -26.33 -24.79 -12.13
CA ASP A 55 -25.32 -25.64 -11.52
C ASP A 55 -24.31 -26.08 -12.58
N SER A 56 -23.03 -25.97 -12.24
CA SER A 56 -21.93 -26.31 -13.14
C SER A 56 -21.07 -27.39 -12.52
N LYS A 57 -20.86 -28.50 -13.22
CA LYS A 57 -19.96 -29.57 -12.78
C LYS A 57 -18.64 -29.46 -13.52
N PHE A 58 -17.56 -29.22 -12.78
CA PHE A 58 -16.20 -29.15 -13.32
C PHE A 58 -15.52 -30.51 -13.18
N ILE A 59 -14.94 -31.00 -14.27
CA ILE A 59 -14.04 -32.16 -14.31
C ILE A 59 -12.69 -31.66 -14.82
N VAL A 60 -11.66 -31.78 -13.99
CA VAL A 60 -10.34 -31.21 -14.25
C VAL A 60 -9.32 -32.34 -14.46
N ASN A 61 -8.59 -32.31 -15.58
CA ASN A 61 -7.49 -33.23 -15.85
C ASN A 61 -6.13 -32.51 -15.75
N GLY A 62 -5.48 -32.67 -14.61
CA GLY A 62 -4.18 -32.02 -14.34
C GLY A 62 -3.05 -32.43 -15.27
N LYS A 63 -3.09 -33.64 -15.86
CA LYS A 63 -2.04 -34.12 -16.77
C LYS A 63 -2.15 -33.50 -18.16
N GLU A 64 -3.36 -33.43 -18.68
CA GLU A 64 -3.63 -32.92 -20.03
C GLU A 64 -3.88 -31.40 -20.05
N GLN A 65 -3.95 -30.77 -18.88
CA GLN A 65 -4.31 -29.35 -18.73
C GLN A 65 -5.66 -29.05 -19.42
N THR A 66 -6.68 -29.83 -19.06
CA THR A 66 -8.03 -29.65 -19.61
C THR A 66 -9.09 -29.53 -18.53
N THR A 67 -10.15 -28.80 -18.85
CA THR A 67 -11.35 -28.68 -18.02
C THR A 67 -12.59 -28.99 -18.83
N SER A 68 -13.42 -29.90 -18.34
CA SER A 68 -14.73 -30.17 -18.91
C SER A 68 -15.81 -29.70 -17.95
N ILE A 69 -16.70 -28.84 -18.43
CA ILE A 69 -17.79 -28.28 -17.64
C ILE A 69 -19.11 -28.82 -18.17
N THR A 70 -19.87 -29.50 -17.33
CA THR A 70 -21.25 -29.88 -17.64
C THR A 70 -22.20 -28.86 -17.03
N LEU A 71 -23.12 -28.35 -17.85
CA LEU A 71 -24.16 -27.42 -17.46
C LEU A 71 -25.52 -28.06 -17.74
N THR A 72 -26.45 -27.96 -16.80
CA THR A 72 -27.83 -28.44 -16.97
C THR A 72 -28.76 -27.23 -16.95
N THR A 73 -29.35 -26.90 -18.10
CA THR A 73 -30.31 -25.80 -18.22
C THR A 73 -31.70 -26.24 -17.82
N VAL A 74 -32.57 -25.27 -17.52
CA VAL A 74 -33.99 -25.52 -17.35
C VAL A 74 -34.67 -25.64 -18.71
N SER A 75 -34.25 -24.85 -19.70
CA SER A 75 -34.75 -24.99 -21.08
C SER A 75 -34.29 -26.32 -21.69
N PRO A 76 -35.15 -27.06 -22.41
CA PRO A 76 -34.84 -28.37 -22.97
C PRO A 76 -34.04 -28.28 -24.28
N ILE A 77 -32.92 -27.57 -24.26
CA ILE A 77 -32.05 -27.33 -25.42
C ILE A 77 -31.56 -28.68 -25.97
N ALA A 78 -32.03 -29.02 -27.16
CA ALA A 78 -31.76 -30.31 -27.82
C ALA A 78 -30.62 -30.24 -28.85
N LYS A 79 -30.27 -29.03 -29.33
CA LYS A 79 -29.18 -28.77 -30.26
C LYS A 79 -28.58 -27.40 -30.02
N TYR A 80 -27.29 -27.25 -30.30
CA TYR A 80 -26.67 -25.93 -30.29
C TYR A 80 -27.09 -25.11 -31.50
N LYS A 81 -27.25 -23.81 -31.27
CA LYS A 81 -27.58 -22.79 -32.25
C LYS A 81 -26.99 -21.47 -31.81
N ASN A 82 -26.82 -20.57 -32.78
CA ASN A 82 -26.52 -19.19 -32.49
C ASN A 82 -27.58 -18.56 -31.57
N ASP A 83 -27.14 -17.52 -30.86
CA ASP A 83 -27.96 -16.71 -29.95
C ASP A 83 -28.35 -17.41 -28.63
N ILE A 84 -27.87 -18.63 -28.37
CA ILE A 84 -27.96 -19.22 -27.04
C ILE A 84 -27.00 -18.49 -26.09
N ILE A 85 -27.57 -17.80 -25.11
CA ILE A 85 -26.84 -17.09 -24.04
C ILE A 85 -27.14 -17.78 -22.71
N ILE A 86 -26.09 -18.08 -21.96
CA ILE A 86 -26.19 -18.78 -20.68
C ILE A 86 -25.33 -18.07 -19.65
N ARG A 87 -25.85 -17.94 -18.43
CA ARG A 87 -25.06 -17.51 -17.26
C ARG A 87 -25.02 -18.61 -16.21
N PHE A 88 -23.81 -18.94 -15.77
CA PHE A 88 -23.61 -19.97 -14.75
C PHE A 88 -22.62 -19.50 -13.68
N LYS A 89 -22.75 -20.05 -12.48
CA LYS A 89 -21.80 -19.84 -11.39
C LYS A 89 -20.76 -20.96 -11.40
N ALA A 90 -19.51 -20.62 -11.68
CA ALA A 90 -18.42 -21.59 -11.71
C ALA A 90 -18.23 -22.27 -10.34
N ARG A 91 -18.19 -23.60 -10.31
CA ARG A 91 -17.91 -24.40 -9.10
C ARG A 91 -16.44 -24.76 -8.92
N GLY A 92 -15.60 -24.39 -9.88
CA GLY A 92 -14.16 -24.63 -9.82
C GLY A 92 -13.40 -23.61 -10.65
N MET A 93 -12.07 -23.68 -10.56
CA MET A 93 -11.18 -22.95 -11.45
C MET A 93 -10.90 -23.82 -12.68
N ASN A 94 -10.92 -23.25 -13.88
CA ASN A 94 -10.48 -23.98 -15.07
C ASN A 94 -8.95 -24.05 -15.13
N ILE A 95 -8.44 -25.15 -15.68
CA ILE A 95 -7.06 -25.30 -16.14
C ILE A 95 -7.06 -25.57 -17.64
N GLY A 96 -6.13 -24.93 -18.36
CA GLY A 96 -5.95 -25.05 -19.79
C GLY A 96 -7.23 -25.02 -20.62
N THR A 97 -7.26 -25.81 -21.69
CA THR A 97 -8.37 -25.79 -22.65
C THR A 97 -9.65 -26.27 -22.01
N THR A 98 -10.72 -25.53 -22.21
CA THR A 98 -12.01 -25.77 -21.53
C THR A 98 -13.09 -26.13 -22.54
N THR A 99 -13.95 -27.09 -22.20
CA THR A 99 -15.14 -27.46 -22.98
C THR A 99 -16.41 -27.33 -22.14
N ILE A 100 -17.52 -26.99 -22.79
CA ILE A 100 -18.86 -26.99 -22.20
C ILE A 100 -19.67 -28.12 -22.85
N ASN A 101 -20.28 -28.96 -22.02
CA ASN A 101 -21.29 -29.93 -22.42
C ASN A 101 -22.63 -29.55 -21.79
N MET A 102 -23.46 -28.84 -22.54
CA MET A 102 -24.81 -28.45 -22.11
C MET A 102 -25.73 -29.66 -22.21
N ASN A 103 -26.57 -29.93 -21.21
CA ASN A 103 -27.61 -30.98 -21.22
C ASN A 103 -27.17 -32.37 -21.73
N ASN A 104 -25.87 -32.66 -21.69
CA ASN A 104 -25.26 -33.85 -22.29
C ASN A 104 -25.50 -34.00 -23.81
N ILE A 105 -25.75 -32.92 -24.55
CA ILE A 105 -25.99 -32.96 -26.02
C ILE A 105 -24.69 -32.92 -26.84
N GLY A 106 -23.52 -32.83 -26.20
CA GLY A 106 -22.21 -32.92 -26.82
C GLY A 106 -21.26 -31.82 -26.36
N ALA A 107 -19.99 -32.15 -26.10
CA ALA A 107 -19.02 -31.15 -25.66
C ALA A 107 -18.58 -30.23 -26.81
N LYS A 108 -18.51 -28.92 -26.53
CA LYS A 108 -18.00 -27.89 -27.44
C LYS A 108 -16.93 -27.05 -26.76
N PRO A 109 -15.90 -26.59 -27.48
CA PRO A 109 -14.83 -25.78 -26.92
C PRO A 109 -15.35 -24.44 -26.39
N LEU A 110 -14.66 -23.89 -25.39
CA LEU A 110 -14.88 -22.55 -24.84
C LEU A 110 -13.70 -21.65 -25.19
N TYR A 111 -14.03 -20.50 -25.77
CA TYR A 111 -13.10 -19.49 -26.24
C TYR A 111 -13.24 -18.19 -25.46
N LYS A 112 -12.20 -17.35 -25.55
CA LYS A 112 -12.19 -15.97 -25.05
C LYS A 112 -11.65 -15.04 -26.11
N ALA A 113 -12.06 -13.78 -26.06
CA ALA A 113 -11.40 -12.72 -26.82
C ALA A 113 -10.13 -12.25 -26.11
N THR A 114 -9.09 -11.97 -26.88
CA THR A 114 -7.87 -11.29 -26.47
C THR A 114 -7.53 -10.17 -27.46
N SER A 115 -6.51 -9.37 -27.15
CA SER A 115 -5.98 -8.36 -28.08
C SER A 115 -5.44 -8.94 -29.39
N THR A 116 -5.18 -10.25 -29.43
CA THR A 116 -4.62 -10.96 -30.60
C THR A 116 -5.67 -11.79 -31.34
N GLY A 117 -6.94 -11.75 -30.90
CA GLY A 117 -8.04 -12.51 -31.52
C GLY A 117 -8.73 -13.47 -30.54
N ILE A 118 -9.46 -14.43 -31.09
CA ILE A 118 -10.20 -15.44 -30.33
C ILE A 118 -9.30 -16.65 -30.10
N VAL A 119 -9.16 -17.07 -28.85
CA VAL A 119 -8.32 -18.22 -28.46
C VAL A 119 -9.04 -19.12 -27.46
N PRO A 120 -8.68 -20.42 -27.35
CA PRO A 120 -9.14 -21.26 -26.26
C PRO A 120 -8.73 -20.70 -24.90
N LEU A 121 -9.47 -21.08 -23.85
CA LEU A 121 -9.04 -20.81 -22.48
C LEU A 121 -7.70 -21.52 -22.19
N THR A 122 -6.91 -20.90 -21.31
CA THR A 122 -5.55 -21.31 -20.96
C THR A 122 -5.41 -21.67 -19.48
N GLY A 123 -6.44 -21.45 -18.67
CA GLY A 123 -6.49 -21.74 -17.23
C GLY A 123 -6.57 -20.45 -16.41
N GLY A 124 -7.43 -20.44 -15.40
CA GLY A 124 -7.62 -19.31 -14.48
C GLY A 124 -8.57 -18.21 -14.97
N GLU A 125 -9.16 -18.32 -16.16
CA GLU A 125 -10.14 -17.34 -16.65
C GLU A 125 -11.49 -17.51 -15.94
N LEU A 126 -11.80 -18.73 -15.54
CA LEU A 126 -12.93 -19.08 -14.69
C LEU A 126 -12.41 -19.32 -13.27
N GLN A 127 -12.98 -18.62 -12.30
CA GLN A 127 -12.64 -18.70 -10.88
C GLN A 127 -13.83 -19.27 -10.12
N MET A 128 -13.55 -20.08 -9.10
CA MET A 128 -14.57 -20.66 -8.24
C MET A 128 -15.44 -19.55 -7.63
N GLY A 129 -16.76 -19.68 -7.76
CA GLY A 129 -17.74 -18.72 -7.28
C GLY A 129 -18.03 -17.56 -8.23
N GLY A 130 -17.24 -17.35 -9.28
CA GLY A 130 -17.49 -16.35 -10.30
C GLY A 130 -18.73 -16.69 -11.15
N ILE A 131 -19.49 -15.67 -11.53
CA ILE A 131 -20.61 -15.80 -12.47
C ILE A 131 -20.14 -15.39 -13.85
N TYR A 132 -20.28 -16.31 -14.80
CA TYR A 132 -19.78 -16.14 -16.15
C TYR A 132 -20.90 -16.21 -17.17
N GLU A 133 -20.80 -15.38 -18.20
CA GLU A 133 -21.70 -15.36 -19.34
C GLU A 133 -21.01 -15.99 -20.55
N ILE A 134 -21.69 -16.94 -21.17
CA ILE A 134 -21.23 -17.60 -22.39
C ILE A 134 -22.29 -17.50 -23.48
N VAL A 135 -21.83 -17.36 -24.73
CA VAL A 135 -22.68 -17.34 -25.93
C VAL A 135 -22.24 -18.43 -26.88
N TYR A 136 -23.19 -19.18 -27.44
CA TYR A 136 -22.88 -20.14 -28.50
C TYR A 136 -22.82 -19.43 -29.85
N ASN A 137 -21.78 -19.72 -30.62
CA ASN A 137 -21.65 -19.25 -31.99
C ASN A 137 -21.06 -20.35 -32.88
N ASP A 138 -21.77 -20.67 -33.96
CA ASP A 138 -21.32 -21.41 -35.13
C ASP A 138 -21.46 -20.54 -36.38
N GLY A 139 -20.49 -20.60 -37.29
CA GLY A 139 -20.47 -19.65 -38.39
C GLY A 139 -19.51 -19.99 -39.52
N ILE A 140 -19.88 -19.62 -40.74
CA ILE A 140 -19.07 -19.87 -41.95
C ILE A 140 -17.71 -19.12 -41.87
N SER A 141 -17.70 -17.92 -41.26
CA SER A 141 -16.49 -17.11 -41.04
C SER A 141 -15.62 -17.59 -39.86
N THR A 142 -16.15 -18.47 -39.02
CA THR A 142 -15.52 -18.97 -37.79
C THR A 142 -15.43 -20.50 -37.76
N LYS A 143 -15.49 -21.19 -38.91
CA LYS A 143 -15.56 -22.67 -39.01
C LYS A 143 -14.53 -23.47 -38.18
N GLY A 144 -13.41 -22.85 -37.76
CA GLY A 144 -12.42 -23.46 -36.86
C GLY A 144 -12.62 -23.16 -35.37
N LEU A 145 -13.65 -22.39 -35.01
CA LEU A 145 -13.94 -21.80 -33.70
C LEU A 145 -15.43 -21.99 -33.32
N ASP A 146 -16.07 -23.01 -33.87
CA ASP A 146 -17.45 -23.34 -33.52
C ASP A 146 -17.54 -23.80 -32.07
N GLY A 147 -18.24 -23.06 -31.24
CA GLY A 147 -18.31 -23.34 -29.81
C GLY A 147 -18.85 -22.20 -28.97
N TRP A 148 -18.45 -22.20 -27.70
CA TRP A 148 -18.86 -21.23 -26.70
C TRP A 148 -17.85 -20.09 -26.59
N TYR A 149 -18.35 -18.89 -26.32
CA TYR A 149 -17.55 -17.68 -26.17
C TYR A 149 -17.80 -17.08 -24.79
N LEU A 150 -16.75 -17.00 -23.97
CA LEU A 150 -16.76 -16.39 -22.65
C LEU A 150 -16.65 -14.87 -22.77
N LEU A 151 -17.67 -14.15 -22.28
CA LEU A 151 -17.76 -12.70 -22.45
C LEU A 151 -17.07 -11.92 -21.33
N ASN A 152 -16.91 -12.51 -20.16
CA ASN A 152 -16.33 -11.87 -18.99
C ASN A 152 -15.21 -12.72 -18.35
N PRO A 153 -14.15 -13.07 -19.09
CA PRO A 153 -13.03 -13.81 -18.52
C PRO A 153 -12.38 -13.02 -17.37
N THR A 154 -12.00 -13.73 -16.31
CA THR A 154 -11.20 -13.13 -15.24
C THR A 154 -9.86 -12.67 -15.83
N PRO A 155 -9.43 -11.42 -15.60
CA PRO A 155 -8.13 -10.96 -16.05
C PRO A 155 -7.01 -11.84 -15.47
N ILE A 156 -6.04 -12.21 -16.30
CA ILE A 156 -4.87 -13.00 -15.89
C ILE A 156 -3.60 -12.19 -16.17
N PRO A 157 -2.71 -12.02 -15.17
CA PRO A 157 -2.89 -12.41 -13.78
C PRO A 157 -4.01 -11.60 -13.12
N PRO A 158 -4.72 -12.15 -12.11
CA PRO A 158 -5.72 -11.39 -11.37
C PRO A 158 -5.07 -10.11 -10.84
N PRO A 159 -5.77 -8.95 -10.84
CA PRO A 159 -5.21 -7.72 -10.31
C PRO A 159 -4.73 -7.99 -8.88
N LYS A 160 -3.41 -7.81 -8.64
CA LYS A 160 -2.84 -7.90 -7.30
C LYS A 160 -3.47 -6.81 -6.44
N VAL A 161 -4.40 -7.18 -5.57
CA VAL A 161 -4.89 -6.30 -4.52
C VAL A 161 -3.85 -6.28 -3.40
N GLU A 162 -3.33 -5.07 -3.16
CA GLU A 162 -2.39 -4.58 -2.14
C GLU A 162 -0.88 -4.85 -2.35
N THR A 163 -0.20 -3.88 -2.96
CA THR A 163 1.26 -3.78 -2.98
C THR A 163 1.85 -3.26 -1.66
N PHE A 164 1.07 -2.54 -0.84
CA PHE A 164 1.46 -2.11 0.51
C PHE A 164 0.20 -1.98 1.40
N PRO A 165 0.22 -2.46 2.66
CA PRO A 165 -0.91 -2.32 3.56
C PRO A 165 -1.12 -0.86 3.97
N CYS A 166 -2.37 -0.48 4.28
CA CYS A 166 -2.68 0.85 4.84
C CYS A 166 -1.87 1.08 6.13
N GLY A 167 -1.32 2.27 6.29
CA GLY A 167 -0.41 2.61 7.39
C GLY A 167 1.07 2.34 7.09
N PHE A 168 1.40 1.74 5.95
CA PHE A 168 2.78 1.61 5.50
C PHE A 168 3.38 2.97 5.18
N ILE A 169 4.57 3.26 5.74
CA ILE A 169 5.31 4.51 5.51
C ILE A 169 6.38 4.26 4.46
N ALA A 170 6.40 5.07 3.42
CA ALA A 170 7.41 5.05 2.36
C ALA A 170 8.17 6.38 2.30
N THR A 171 9.32 6.32 1.63
CA THR A 171 10.11 7.50 1.24
C THR A 171 9.99 7.73 -0.25
N PHE A 172 9.80 8.99 -0.64
CA PHE A 172 9.65 9.41 -2.02
C PHE A 172 10.73 10.44 -2.36
N ALA A 173 11.39 10.23 -3.50
CA ALA A 173 12.36 11.19 -4.07
C ALA A 173 11.68 12.36 -4.80
N MET A 174 10.35 12.40 -4.82
CA MET A 174 9.53 13.45 -5.42
C MET A 174 8.76 14.20 -4.33
N GLN A 175 8.41 15.45 -4.61
CA GLN A 175 7.68 16.31 -3.67
C GLN A 175 6.17 16.00 -3.66
N GLU A 176 5.59 15.79 -4.84
CA GLU A 176 4.18 15.46 -5.01
C GLU A 176 3.93 13.98 -4.72
N VAL A 177 3.02 13.72 -3.78
CA VAL A 177 2.71 12.37 -3.31
C VAL A 177 1.73 11.70 -4.28
N PRO A 178 1.94 10.42 -4.69
CA PRO A 178 1.05 9.76 -5.62
C PRO A 178 -0.34 9.51 -5.03
N ASN A 179 -1.33 9.33 -5.90
CA ASN A 179 -2.68 8.94 -5.50
C ASN A 179 -2.67 7.69 -4.61
N GLY A 180 -3.47 7.72 -3.55
CA GLY A 180 -3.55 6.65 -2.56
C GLY A 180 -2.47 6.70 -1.48
N TRP A 181 -1.74 7.81 -1.37
CA TRP A 181 -0.81 8.10 -0.29
C TRP A 181 -1.12 9.47 0.30
N LEU A 182 -0.87 9.64 1.59
CA LEU A 182 -0.99 10.91 2.30
C LEU A 182 0.37 11.35 2.82
N LEU A 183 0.64 12.65 2.79
CA LEU A 183 1.88 13.20 3.31
C LEU A 183 1.96 12.98 4.82
N CYS A 184 3.14 12.66 5.35
CA CYS A 184 3.36 12.61 6.81
C CYS A 184 3.69 14.02 7.34
N ASP A 185 2.69 14.90 7.37
CA ASP A 185 2.77 16.32 7.76
C ASP A 185 1.93 16.68 9.00
N GLY A 186 1.39 15.69 9.71
CA GLY A 186 0.52 15.92 10.88
C GLY A 186 -0.90 16.35 10.52
N ALA A 187 -1.30 16.31 9.25
CA ALA A 187 -2.66 16.66 8.82
C ALA A 187 -3.72 15.79 9.50
N THR A 188 -4.91 16.36 9.62
CA THR A 188 -6.08 15.70 10.20
C THR A 188 -7.02 15.24 9.10
N TYR A 189 -7.46 13.99 9.19
CA TYR A 189 -8.38 13.38 8.23
C TYR A 189 -9.60 12.80 8.94
N GLU A 190 -10.71 12.73 8.22
CA GLU A 190 -11.95 12.10 8.69
C GLU A 190 -11.82 10.56 8.64
N ARG A 191 -12.21 9.88 9.72
CA ARG A 191 -12.16 8.42 9.82
C ARG A 191 -13.02 7.72 8.76
N LYS A 192 -14.12 8.38 8.35
CA LYS A 192 -15.03 7.87 7.31
C LYS A 192 -14.40 7.84 5.92
N ASP A 193 -13.48 8.76 5.64
CA ASP A 193 -12.87 8.91 4.31
C ASP A 193 -11.67 7.96 4.16
N TYR A 194 -11.02 7.63 5.29
CA TYR A 194 -9.86 6.73 5.35
C TYR A 194 -10.00 5.64 6.43
N PRO A 195 -11.02 4.76 6.37
CA PRO A 195 -11.34 3.82 7.44
C PRO A 195 -10.27 2.73 7.63
N GLN A 196 -9.62 2.29 6.55
CA GLN A 196 -8.56 1.26 6.63
C GLN A 196 -7.27 1.83 7.23
N LEU A 197 -6.89 3.04 6.84
CA LEU A 197 -5.77 3.75 7.46
C LEU A 197 -6.04 4.01 8.96
N PHE A 198 -7.23 4.50 9.32
CA PHE A 198 -7.57 4.69 10.73
C PHE A 198 -7.53 3.37 11.52
N LYS A 199 -8.03 2.27 10.96
CA LYS A 199 -7.93 0.94 11.58
C LYS A 199 -6.46 0.53 11.83
N ALA A 200 -5.54 0.92 10.94
CA ALA A 200 -4.13 0.58 11.05
C ALA A 200 -3.39 1.42 12.10
N ILE A 201 -3.60 2.73 12.13
CA ILE A 201 -2.79 3.64 12.98
C ILE A 201 -3.53 4.18 14.21
N GLY A 202 -4.86 4.16 14.21
CA GLY A 202 -5.71 4.69 15.27
C GLY A 202 -5.42 6.15 15.60
N ASP A 203 -5.55 6.48 16.89
CA ASP A 203 -5.29 7.83 17.42
C ASP A 203 -3.83 8.04 17.86
N LYS A 204 -2.91 7.12 17.51
CA LYS A 204 -1.52 7.12 18.02
C LYS A 204 -0.75 8.39 17.67
N TRP A 205 -1.08 9.02 16.55
CA TRP A 205 -0.48 10.26 16.06
C TRP A 205 -1.32 11.50 16.39
N GLY A 206 -2.37 11.32 17.20
CA GLY A 206 -3.30 12.36 17.63
C GLY A 206 -4.65 12.32 16.91
N LYS A 207 -5.60 13.08 17.48
CA LYS A 207 -6.92 13.36 16.92
C LYS A 207 -7.40 14.74 17.37
N ASN A 208 -8.27 15.38 16.60
CA ASN A 208 -8.92 16.64 16.99
C ASN A 208 -10.36 16.42 17.50
N SER A 209 -10.99 15.32 17.09
CA SER A 209 -12.36 14.92 17.46
C SER A 209 -12.48 13.38 17.41
N ASP A 210 -13.58 12.83 17.91
CA ASP A 210 -13.86 11.39 17.83
C ASP A 210 -14.20 10.88 16.42
N THR A 211 -14.35 11.79 15.45
CA THR A 211 -14.57 11.48 14.04
C THR A 211 -13.30 11.60 13.20
N THR A 212 -12.21 12.14 13.76
CA THR A 212 -10.97 12.41 13.03
C THR A 212 -9.79 11.65 13.61
N PHE A 213 -8.70 11.60 12.84
CA PHE A 213 -7.39 11.11 13.26
C PHE A 213 -6.30 11.89 12.53
N LYS A 214 -5.07 11.83 13.03
CA LYS A 214 -3.91 12.46 12.38
C LYS A 214 -2.99 11.44 11.75
N VAL A 215 -2.36 11.83 10.65
CA VAL A 215 -1.16 11.17 10.14
C VAL A 215 0.06 11.62 10.95
N PRO A 216 1.20 10.90 10.91
CA PRO A 216 2.43 11.36 11.54
C PRO A 216 2.90 12.69 10.94
N ASP A 217 3.66 13.49 11.70
CA ASP A 217 4.47 14.58 11.14
C ASP A 217 5.94 14.18 11.22
N PHE A 218 6.56 13.92 10.07
CA PHE A 218 7.97 13.50 9.99
C PHE A 218 8.86 14.53 9.30
N ARG A 219 8.35 15.74 9.06
CA ARG A 219 9.14 16.79 8.42
C ARG A 219 10.30 17.18 9.33
N GLY A 220 11.52 17.09 8.80
CA GLY A 220 12.74 17.39 9.55
C GLY A 220 13.16 16.32 10.57
N MET A 221 12.53 15.14 10.56
CA MET A 221 12.81 14.08 11.54
C MET A 221 13.59 12.91 10.95
N PHE A 222 14.45 12.30 11.78
CA PHE A 222 15.00 10.98 11.52
C PHE A 222 14.12 9.90 12.14
N LEU A 223 13.74 8.90 11.33
CA LEU A 223 13.04 7.73 11.83
C LEU A 223 14.00 6.71 12.44
N ARG A 224 13.57 6.09 13.53
CA ARG A 224 14.33 5.06 14.24
C ARG A 224 13.41 3.92 14.60
N GLY A 225 13.93 2.70 14.52
CA GLY A 225 13.19 1.49 14.86
C GLY A 225 12.70 1.52 16.31
N PHE A 226 11.47 1.07 16.52
CA PHE A 226 10.91 0.89 17.86
C PHE A 226 11.52 -0.35 18.53
N ASP A 227 12.08 -0.18 19.72
CA ASP A 227 12.85 -1.21 20.42
C ASP A 227 12.04 -2.47 20.74
N ASN A 228 10.77 -2.29 21.11
CA ASN A 228 9.81 -3.35 21.40
C ASN A 228 10.36 -4.52 22.25
N GLY A 229 11.19 -4.22 23.26
CA GLY A 229 11.72 -5.22 24.19
C GLY A 229 13.10 -5.79 23.84
N ARG A 230 13.77 -5.27 22.79
CA ARG A 230 15.18 -5.63 22.51
C ARG A 230 16.13 -5.14 23.60
N GLY A 231 15.79 -4.06 24.29
CA GLY A 231 16.52 -3.57 25.44
C GLY A 231 17.64 -2.57 25.15
N LEU A 232 17.74 -2.03 23.92
CA LEU A 232 18.67 -0.96 23.57
C LEU A 232 18.09 0.42 23.84
N ASP A 233 16.78 0.56 23.75
CA ASP A 233 16.08 1.83 23.91
C ASP A 233 14.82 1.65 24.76
N ARG A 234 15.06 1.25 26.01
CA ARG A 234 14.06 0.74 26.97
C ARG A 234 13.04 1.76 27.42
N SER A 235 13.40 3.04 27.43
CA SER A 235 12.55 4.11 27.97
C SER A 235 11.63 4.74 26.92
N ARG A 236 11.83 4.46 25.63
CA ARG A 236 11.04 5.10 24.56
C ARG A 236 9.76 4.33 24.29
N LYS A 237 8.65 5.07 24.18
CA LYS A 237 7.35 4.54 23.80
C LYS A 237 7.19 4.54 22.27
N PHE A 238 6.25 3.74 21.77
CA PHE A 238 5.89 3.77 20.35
C PHE A 238 5.30 5.15 19.99
N ALA A 239 5.65 5.67 18.80
CA ALA A 239 5.21 6.98 18.29
C ALA A 239 5.62 8.19 19.16
N ASP A 240 6.70 8.05 19.93
CA ASP A 240 7.23 9.12 20.78
C ASP A 240 8.31 9.94 20.05
N ILE A 241 8.33 11.26 20.29
CA ILE A 241 9.29 12.19 19.70
C ILE A 241 10.45 12.36 20.68
N GLN A 242 11.66 11.99 20.26
CA GLN A 242 12.87 12.25 21.04
C GLN A 242 13.54 13.54 20.57
N GLN A 243 13.91 14.41 21.50
CA GLN A 243 14.78 15.56 21.24
C GLN A 243 16.23 15.11 20.99
N ASP A 244 17.02 16.03 20.43
CA ASP A 244 18.46 15.80 20.25
C ASP A 244 19.16 15.59 21.60
N CYS A 245 20.23 14.81 21.57
CA CYS A 245 21.07 14.57 22.73
C CYS A 245 22.46 14.13 22.27
N LEU A 246 23.48 14.64 22.96
CA LEU A 246 24.86 14.18 22.79
C LEU A 246 25.20 13.18 23.89
N LYS A 247 25.99 12.17 23.52
CA LYS A 247 26.56 11.27 24.52
C LYS A 247 27.43 12.08 25.48
N SER A 248 27.26 11.83 26.77
CA SER A 248 28.14 12.40 27.80
C SER A 248 29.60 12.07 27.50
N HIS A 249 30.47 13.07 27.61
CA HIS A 249 31.90 12.98 27.37
C HIS A 249 32.65 14.01 28.24
N THR A 250 33.96 13.82 28.39
CA THR A 250 34.81 14.68 29.23
C THR A 250 35.88 15.38 28.41
N HIS A 251 36.20 16.61 28.79
CA HIS A 251 37.36 17.34 28.29
C HIS A 251 38.41 17.37 29.39
N ALA A 252 39.59 16.86 29.10
CA ALA A 252 40.75 17.03 29.97
C ALA A 252 41.50 18.29 29.54
N CYS A 253 41.81 19.16 30.50
CA CYS A 253 42.66 20.32 30.27
C CYS A 253 43.78 20.29 31.31
N SER A 254 45.02 20.46 30.84
CA SER A 254 46.19 20.63 31.68
C SER A 254 46.72 22.05 31.50
N VAL A 255 47.10 22.69 32.60
CA VAL A 255 47.82 23.96 32.60
C VAL A 255 49.23 23.69 33.13
N GLU A 256 50.24 24.19 32.44
CA GLU A 256 51.62 24.10 32.93
C GLU A 256 51.75 24.95 34.19
N SER A 257 52.42 24.44 35.23
CA SER A 257 52.74 25.23 36.40
C SER A 257 53.69 26.35 35.97
N ALA A 258 53.33 27.63 36.17
CA ALA A 258 54.26 28.73 35.88
C ALA A 258 55.51 28.72 36.79
N GLY A 259 55.57 27.81 37.76
CA GLY A 259 56.68 27.68 38.70
C GLY A 259 56.78 28.86 39.67
N GLN A 260 57.69 28.73 40.64
CA GLN A 260 58.09 29.88 41.46
C GLN A 260 58.94 30.84 40.62
N HIS A 261 58.56 32.11 40.57
CA HIS A 261 59.40 33.16 39.99
C HIS A 261 59.49 34.37 40.93
N ALA A 262 60.58 35.11 40.80
CA ALA A 262 60.86 36.34 41.54
C ALA A 262 61.40 37.41 40.58
N HIS A 263 61.14 38.68 40.90
CA HIS A 263 61.61 39.81 40.10
C HIS A 263 62.80 40.49 40.77
N ASN A 264 63.80 40.84 39.98
CA ASN A 264 64.90 41.69 40.42
C ASN A 264 64.52 43.15 40.17
N PHE A 265 64.69 44.01 41.17
CA PHE A 265 64.47 45.44 41.02
C PHE A 265 65.65 46.23 41.54
N GLN A 266 65.84 47.40 40.94
CA GLN A 266 66.88 48.36 41.32
C GLN A 266 66.25 49.73 41.48
N TYR A 267 66.60 50.44 42.55
CA TYR A 267 66.22 51.83 42.73
C TYR A 267 67.38 52.65 43.27
N ALA A 268 67.40 53.92 42.89
CA ALA A 268 68.36 54.88 43.40
C ALA A 268 67.98 55.25 44.84
N GLY A 269 68.87 54.96 45.78
CA GLY A 269 68.79 55.39 47.16
C GLY A 269 69.91 56.36 47.49
N VAL A 270 69.82 56.94 48.68
CA VAL A 270 70.92 57.69 49.29
C VAL A 270 71.59 56.76 50.29
N GLY A 271 72.85 56.41 50.01
CA GLY A 271 73.69 55.58 50.89
C GLY A 271 74.51 56.44 51.85
N TRP A 272 74.87 55.85 52.99
CA TRP A 272 75.77 56.44 53.99
C TRP A 272 76.61 55.33 54.65
N SER A 273 77.81 55.66 55.11
CA SER A 273 78.60 54.69 55.88
C SER A 273 78.02 54.57 57.29
N ALA A 274 78.09 53.40 57.91
CA ALA A 274 77.56 53.17 59.26
C ALA A 274 78.09 54.19 60.29
N ASN A 275 79.33 54.66 60.10
CA ASN A 275 79.99 55.65 60.94
C ASN A 275 79.52 57.11 60.73
N ASP A 276 78.70 57.38 59.71
CA ASP A 276 78.20 58.72 59.38
C ASP A 276 76.81 59.01 59.96
N ILE A 277 76.10 57.99 60.47
CA ILE A 277 74.80 58.16 61.12
C ILE A 277 74.97 58.96 62.43
N GLY A 278 74.37 60.15 62.50
CA GLY A 278 74.38 61.01 63.70
C GLY A 278 75.53 62.03 63.79
N ARG A 279 76.37 62.18 62.77
CA ARG A 279 77.40 63.24 62.71
C ARG A 279 76.80 64.60 62.30
N ARG A 280 77.45 65.71 62.70
CA ARG A 280 77.06 67.08 62.28
C ARG A 280 77.21 67.32 60.77
N ASN A 281 78.00 66.52 60.06
CA ASN A 281 78.15 66.62 58.60
C ASN A 281 78.34 65.23 57.96
N PRO A 282 77.27 64.43 57.80
CA PRO A 282 77.35 63.11 57.20
C PRO A 282 77.67 63.21 55.70
N ASN A 283 78.47 62.29 55.18
CA ASN A 283 78.69 62.19 53.74
C ASN A 283 77.66 61.24 53.12
N TYR A 284 76.80 61.79 52.26
CA TYR A 284 75.79 61.04 51.53
C TYR A 284 76.21 60.87 50.07
N HIS A 285 75.98 59.68 49.52
CA HIS A 285 76.25 59.40 48.12
C HIS A 285 75.06 58.69 47.47
N TYR A 286 74.94 58.82 46.16
CA TYR A 286 73.99 58.02 45.40
C TYR A 286 74.44 56.56 45.39
N GLN A 287 73.53 55.67 45.78
CA GLN A 287 73.77 54.24 45.77
C GLN A 287 72.63 53.53 45.06
N THR A 288 72.96 52.56 44.22
CA THR A 288 71.97 51.66 43.63
C THR A 288 71.73 50.50 44.60
N LEU A 289 70.51 50.38 45.10
CA LEU A 289 70.08 49.24 45.92
C LEU A 289 69.41 48.20 45.01
N THR A 290 69.73 46.93 45.22
CA THR A 290 69.15 45.80 44.47
C THR A 290 68.40 44.88 45.43
N GLY A 291 67.21 44.42 45.04
CA GLY A 291 66.42 43.48 45.83
C GLY A 291 65.70 42.46 44.93
N ILE A 292 65.35 41.32 45.52
CA ILE A 292 64.55 40.27 44.89
C ILE A 292 63.21 40.20 45.62
N THR A 293 62.11 40.11 44.88
CA THR A 293 60.79 39.89 45.49
C THR A 293 60.67 38.47 46.04
N GLU A 294 59.84 38.24 47.05
CA GLU A 294 59.51 36.87 47.49
C GLU A 294 58.88 36.05 46.34
N PRO A 295 59.09 34.72 46.28
CA PRO A 295 58.51 33.88 45.25
C PRO A 295 56.97 33.96 45.24
N ALA A 296 56.38 34.41 44.13
CA ALA A 296 54.94 34.35 43.93
C ALA A 296 54.58 32.96 43.37
N GLY A 297 54.16 32.05 44.25
CA GLY A 297 53.99 30.63 43.93
C GLY A 297 52.57 30.12 43.63
N MET A 298 51.52 30.96 43.72
CA MET A 298 50.15 30.48 43.51
C MET A 298 49.31 31.50 42.72
N HIS A 299 48.84 31.09 41.55
CA HIS A 299 47.87 31.82 40.74
C HIS A 299 46.88 30.82 40.13
N THR A 300 45.72 31.31 39.66
CA THR A 300 44.68 30.48 39.04
C THR A 300 44.71 30.61 37.52
N HIS A 301 44.50 29.49 36.83
CA HIS A 301 44.26 29.49 35.39
C HIS A 301 42.76 29.41 35.12
N LYS A 302 42.23 30.39 34.39
CA LYS A 302 40.86 30.33 33.87
C LYS A 302 40.89 29.74 32.46
N ILE A 303 40.42 28.51 32.33
CA ILE A 303 40.17 27.92 31.01
C ILE A 303 38.77 28.33 30.58
N THR A 304 38.65 28.99 29.44
CA THR A 304 37.37 29.35 28.82
C THR A 304 37.25 28.57 27.52
N LEU A 305 36.27 27.67 27.43
CA LEU A 305 35.92 26.98 26.19
C LEU A 305 34.84 27.81 25.49
N SER A 306 35.10 28.21 24.24
CA SER A 306 34.08 28.88 23.41
C SER A 306 33.11 27.84 22.86
N SER A 307 31.84 28.23 22.67
CA SER A 307 30.91 27.40 21.90
C SER A 307 31.39 27.34 20.45
N THR A 308 31.51 26.12 19.91
CA THR A 308 31.88 25.87 18.52
C THR A 308 30.87 24.93 17.89
N GLY A 309 30.56 25.12 16.62
CA GLY A 309 29.60 24.29 15.87
C GLY A 309 28.40 25.09 15.36
N GLU A 310 27.39 24.37 14.87
CA GLU A 310 26.12 24.92 14.41
C GLU A 310 24.98 24.61 15.40
N ALA A 311 23.76 25.03 15.07
CA ALA A 311 22.57 24.85 15.91
C ALA A 311 22.09 23.38 16.01
N GLU A 312 22.56 22.49 15.14
CA GLU A 312 22.09 21.10 15.06
C GLU A 312 23.27 20.12 14.91
N THR A 313 23.23 19.02 15.65
CA THR A 313 24.15 17.89 15.42
C THR A 313 23.45 16.82 14.59
N ARG A 314 23.96 16.54 13.38
CA ARG A 314 23.40 15.53 12.48
C ARG A 314 24.47 14.86 11.62
N PRO A 315 24.27 13.59 11.19
CA PRO A 315 25.09 12.99 10.16
C PRO A 315 24.85 13.66 8.80
N VAL A 316 25.72 13.41 7.83
CA VAL A 316 25.45 13.75 6.42
C VAL A 316 24.12 13.11 6.01
N ASN A 317 23.22 13.90 5.45
CA ASN A 317 21.86 13.48 5.10
C ASN A 317 21.35 14.23 3.87
N ALA A 318 20.31 13.67 3.23
CA ALA A 318 19.53 14.29 2.17
C ALA A 318 18.04 14.19 2.51
N THR A 319 17.26 15.18 2.07
CA THR A 319 15.83 15.26 2.36
C THR A 319 15.02 14.47 1.34
N VAL A 320 14.02 13.74 1.83
CA VAL A 320 13.02 13.00 1.04
C VAL A 320 11.64 13.22 1.66
N VAL A 321 10.59 12.94 0.89
CA VAL A 321 9.22 13.02 1.38
C VAL A 321 8.83 11.72 2.05
N TYR A 322 8.32 11.80 3.29
CA TYR A 322 7.65 10.68 3.94
C TYR A 322 6.15 10.75 3.65
N ALA A 323 5.58 9.64 3.18
CA ALA A 323 4.14 9.51 2.99
C ALA A 323 3.65 8.14 3.46
N ILE A 324 2.38 8.08 3.84
CA ILE A 324 1.71 6.92 4.41
C ILE A 324 0.63 6.41 3.46
N LYS A 325 0.57 5.08 3.26
CA LYS A 325 -0.43 4.46 2.41
C LYS A 325 -1.82 4.65 3.02
N SER A 326 -2.71 5.28 2.28
CA SER A 326 -4.09 5.61 2.67
C SER A 326 -5.11 4.57 2.26
#